data_AF-A0A4V1SV71-F1
#
_entry.id   AF-A0A4V1SV71-F1
#
_cell.length_a   1.000
_cell.length_b   1.000
_cell.length_c   1.000
_cell.angle_alpha   90.00
_cell.angle_beta   90.00
_cell.angle_gamma   90.00
#
_symmetry.space_group_name_H-M   'P 1'
#
loop_
_entity.id
_entity.type
_entity.pdbx_description
1 polymer ?
#
loop_
_entity_poly.entity_id
_entity_poly.type
_entity_poly.pdbx_seq_one_letter_code
_entity_poly.pdbx_strand_id
1 'polypeptide(L)'
;MTARSGLLSACAIGAAALLATPATASGKAAPQTDAARCEGLAKLRLKDTTIVTATAVAAGAAKDVYARDAASLPAFCRVIARVRSDADSDIGVELWLPMDRWTGTFHGNGNGGFAGSLAAGHASMATGLRNGFATAVTDTGTSPATMLDGDPLIGHPRKWKDWGRLSTHVMTVTGKALTNAFYGRKASKSYYTGCSTGGQQGLIEALYYPADYDGILVGAPVINRTWGHAAVLWNYAAAHRTPGSLLSDAKLKLLNSKAIAACGRLSGGLASDPFIADPLSCRFDPGALTCQGTSTDQCLTPDE
;
A
#
# COMPACT_ATOMS: atom_id res chain seq x y z
N MET A 1 -64.70 12.89 72.26
CA MET A 1 -65.36 13.75 71.26
C MET A 1 -64.28 14.07 70.24
N THR A 2 -64.21 13.52 69.03
CA THR A 2 -65.23 13.37 67.98
C THR A 2 -64.92 12.12 67.14
N ALA A 3 -65.99 11.42 66.75
CA ALA A 3 -65.99 10.21 65.93
C ALA A 3 -65.73 10.51 64.43
N ARG A 4 -65.27 9.48 63.69
CA ARG A 4 -65.70 9.09 62.33
C ARG A 4 -64.83 7.92 61.84
N SER A 5 -65.35 6.70 61.72
CA SER A 5 -66.19 6.15 60.65
C SER A 5 -65.34 5.29 59.71
N GLY A 6 -65.49 3.97 59.85
CA GLY A 6 -64.91 2.98 58.95
C GLY A 6 -65.59 2.98 57.58
N LEU A 7 -64.80 2.67 56.55
CA LEU A 7 -65.29 2.29 55.24
C LEU A 7 -64.74 0.91 54.90
N LEU A 8 -65.66 -0.04 54.74
CA LEU A 8 -65.42 -1.32 54.08
C LEU A 8 -65.16 -1.07 52.60
N SER A 9 -64.01 -1.51 52.09
CA SER A 9 -63.74 -1.54 50.65
C SER A 9 -64.02 -2.93 50.11
N ALA A 10 -65.02 -3.02 49.24
CA ALA A 10 -65.44 -4.24 48.56
C ALA A 10 -64.37 -4.71 47.55
N CYS A 11 -64.11 -6.02 47.56
CA CYS A 11 -63.22 -6.69 46.62
C CYS A 11 -63.98 -6.92 45.29
N ALA A 12 -63.64 -6.18 44.24
CA ALA A 12 -64.16 -6.39 42.90
C ALA A 12 -63.20 -7.29 42.11
N ILE A 13 -63.62 -8.51 41.81
CA ILE A 13 -62.90 -9.45 40.93
C ILE A 13 -63.19 -9.01 39.49
N GLY A 14 -62.29 -8.24 38.91
CA GLY A 14 -62.31 -7.89 37.49
C GLY A 14 -61.65 -9.00 36.65
N ALA A 15 -62.43 -9.65 35.79
CA ALA A 15 -61.90 -10.56 34.78
C ALA A 15 -61.14 -9.76 33.71
N ALA A 16 -59.80 -9.77 33.79
CA ALA A 16 -58.94 -9.20 32.75
C ALA A 16 -58.89 -10.15 31.54
N ALA A 17 -59.56 -9.78 30.45
CA ALA A 17 -59.38 -10.43 29.16
C ALA A 17 -57.97 -10.12 28.65
N LEU A 18 -57.10 -11.14 28.61
CA LEU A 18 -55.79 -11.07 27.97
C LEU A 18 -55.98 -10.93 26.45
N LEU A 19 -55.85 -9.71 25.94
CA LEU A 19 -55.62 -9.46 24.52
C LEU A 19 -54.18 -9.88 24.20
N ALA A 20 -54.04 -11.05 23.58
CA ALA A 20 -52.75 -11.52 23.05
C ALA A 20 -52.34 -10.62 21.88
N THR A 21 -51.38 -9.73 22.13
CA THR A 21 -50.67 -9.02 21.06
C THR A 21 -49.86 -10.02 20.25
N PRO A 22 -49.99 -10.07 18.91
CA PRO A 22 -49.16 -10.95 18.09
C PRO A 22 -47.70 -10.50 18.22
N ALA A 23 -46.87 -11.39 18.78
CA ALA A 23 -45.43 -11.20 18.81
C ALA A 23 -44.92 -11.21 17.37
N THR A 24 -44.51 -10.05 16.85
CA THR A 24 -43.73 -9.96 15.63
C THR A 24 -42.40 -10.64 15.88
N ALA A 25 -42.27 -11.88 15.41
CA ALA A 25 -41.00 -12.59 15.40
C ALA A 25 -40.01 -11.77 14.56
N SER A 26 -39.04 -11.14 15.22
CA SER A 26 -37.86 -10.58 14.56
C SER A 26 -37.09 -11.76 13.95
N GLY A 27 -37.36 -12.06 12.69
CA GLY A 27 -36.65 -13.09 11.93
C GLY A 27 -35.16 -12.78 11.95
N LYS A 28 -34.39 -13.61 12.67
CA LYS A 28 -32.92 -13.58 12.62
C LYS A 28 -32.54 -13.91 11.19
N ALA A 29 -32.02 -12.94 10.45
CA ALA A 29 -31.56 -13.17 9.08
C ALA A 29 -30.61 -14.37 9.06
N ALA A 30 -30.80 -15.28 8.10
CA ALA A 30 -29.93 -16.44 7.94
C ALA A 30 -28.47 -15.99 7.79
N PRO A 31 -27.48 -16.78 8.28
CA PRO A 31 -26.07 -16.45 8.12
C PRO A 31 -25.74 -16.26 6.63
N GLN A 32 -25.36 -15.03 6.26
CA GLN A 32 -25.00 -14.71 4.88
C GLN A 32 -23.63 -15.34 4.57
N THR A 33 -23.52 -16.04 3.43
CA THR A 33 -22.24 -16.62 2.98
C THR A 33 -21.21 -15.52 2.71
N ASP A 34 -19.92 -15.85 2.82
CA ASP A 34 -18.82 -14.91 2.55
C ASP A 34 -18.87 -14.34 1.13
N ALA A 35 -19.28 -15.15 0.15
CA ALA A 35 -19.53 -14.70 -1.21
C ALA A 35 -20.66 -13.66 -1.27
N ALA A 36 -21.79 -13.90 -0.61
CA ALA A 36 -22.88 -12.95 -0.56
C ALA A 36 -22.51 -11.68 0.23
N ARG A 37 -21.70 -11.77 1.29
CA ARG A 37 -21.18 -10.60 2.01
C ARG A 37 -20.26 -9.78 1.10
N CYS A 38 -19.41 -10.45 0.32
CA CYS A 38 -18.53 -9.81 -0.65
C CYS A 38 -19.32 -9.01 -1.69
N GLU A 39 -20.25 -9.67 -2.38
CA GLU A 39 -21.10 -9.04 -3.39
C GLU A 39 -21.95 -7.90 -2.80
N GLY A 40 -22.35 -8.03 -1.53
CA GLY A 40 -23.03 -6.98 -0.78
C GLY A 40 -22.24 -5.67 -0.67
N LEU A 41 -20.89 -5.73 -0.68
CA LEU A 41 -20.06 -4.53 -0.60
C LEU A 41 -20.25 -3.60 -1.80
N ALA A 42 -20.68 -4.11 -2.96
CA ALA A 42 -20.99 -3.26 -4.13
C ALA A 42 -22.09 -2.21 -3.85
N LYS A 43 -22.92 -2.46 -2.83
CA LYS A 43 -24.00 -1.54 -2.40
C LYS A 43 -23.55 -0.58 -1.30
N LEU A 44 -22.37 -0.76 -0.72
CA LEU A 44 -21.87 0.09 0.35
C LEU A 44 -21.74 1.53 -0.15
N ARG A 45 -22.13 2.48 0.70
CA ARG A 45 -22.01 3.92 0.44
C ARG A 45 -20.96 4.48 1.39
N LEU A 46 -19.84 4.88 0.81
CA LEU A 46 -18.78 5.61 1.50
C LEU A 46 -18.68 6.99 0.85
N LYS A 47 -18.29 7.99 1.64
CA LYS A 47 -18.14 9.37 1.15
C LYS A 47 -17.19 9.39 -0.05
N ASP A 48 -17.57 10.12 -1.09
CA ASP A 48 -16.79 10.35 -2.32
C ASP A 48 -16.33 9.06 -3.04
N THR A 49 -16.92 7.91 -2.71
CA THR A 49 -16.43 6.59 -3.12
C THR A 49 -17.47 5.87 -3.96
N THR A 50 -17.03 5.35 -5.09
CA THR A 50 -17.80 4.40 -5.91
C THR A 50 -17.14 3.03 -5.84
N ILE A 51 -17.88 2.01 -5.39
CA ILE A 51 -17.44 0.62 -5.51
C ILE A 51 -17.69 0.17 -6.95
N VAL A 52 -16.61 -0.09 -7.69
CA VAL A 52 -16.67 -0.49 -9.11
C VAL A 52 -17.02 -1.98 -9.20
N THR A 53 -16.32 -2.81 -8.43
CA THR A 53 -16.59 -4.24 -8.34
C THR A 53 -16.40 -4.72 -6.90
N ALA A 54 -17.17 -5.74 -6.53
CA ALA A 54 -16.96 -6.54 -5.33
C ALA A 54 -17.32 -7.99 -5.68
N THR A 55 -16.31 -8.85 -5.79
CA THR A 55 -16.47 -10.18 -6.38
C THR A 55 -15.76 -11.24 -5.54
N ALA A 56 -16.47 -12.34 -5.29
CA ALA A 56 -15.90 -13.52 -4.67
C ALA A 56 -14.94 -14.21 -5.65
N VAL A 57 -13.69 -14.41 -5.23
CA VAL A 57 -12.67 -15.15 -5.98
C VAL A 57 -12.41 -16.45 -5.25
N ALA A 58 -12.70 -17.58 -5.90
CA ALA A 58 -12.41 -18.90 -5.36
C ALA A 58 -10.90 -19.12 -5.22
N ALA A 59 -10.50 -20.02 -4.31
CA ALA A 59 -9.10 -20.37 -4.13
C ALA A 59 -8.46 -20.82 -5.45
N GLY A 60 -7.29 -20.28 -5.78
CA GLY A 60 -6.56 -20.54 -7.02
C GLY A 60 -7.22 -20.03 -8.31
N ALA A 61 -8.33 -19.29 -8.25
CA ALA A 61 -9.07 -18.83 -9.42
C ALA A 61 -8.67 -17.43 -9.93
N ALA A 62 -7.73 -16.75 -9.27
CA ALA A 62 -7.29 -15.39 -9.61
C ALA A 62 -6.35 -15.36 -10.83
N LYS A 63 -6.92 -15.35 -12.05
CA LYS A 63 -6.17 -15.45 -13.32
C LYS A 63 -5.47 -14.16 -13.76
N ASP A 64 -5.96 -13.01 -13.30
CA ASP A 64 -5.48 -11.67 -13.65
C ASP A 64 -4.63 -11.02 -12.53
N VAL A 65 -4.14 -11.86 -11.61
CA VAL A 65 -3.27 -11.44 -10.52
C VAL A 65 -1.80 -11.67 -10.88
N TYR A 66 -1.07 -10.58 -11.07
CA TYR A 66 0.38 -10.52 -11.28
C TYR A 66 1.15 -10.77 -9.98
N ALA A 67 1.18 -12.03 -9.53
CA ALA A 67 1.97 -12.46 -8.38
C ALA A 67 2.55 -13.85 -8.63
N ARG A 68 3.68 -14.16 -7.99
CA ARG A 68 4.19 -15.54 -7.95
C ARG A 68 3.16 -16.45 -7.30
N ASP A 69 2.99 -17.64 -7.84
CA ASP A 69 2.09 -18.69 -7.34
C ASP A 69 0.65 -18.22 -7.11
N ALA A 70 0.10 -17.39 -8.00
CA ALA A 70 -1.27 -16.88 -7.88
C ALA A 70 -2.33 -18.01 -7.76
N ALA A 71 -2.07 -19.17 -8.35
CA ALA A 71 -2.89 -20.38 -8.24
C ALA A 71 -2.95 -20.97 -6.81
N SER A 72 -2.04 -20.57 -5.91
CA SER A 72 -2.04 -20.98 -4.49
C SER A 72 -2.79 -20.02 -3.56
N LEU A 73 -3.33 -18.92 -4.09
CA LEU A 73 -4.01 -17.94 -3.25
C LEU A 73 -5.28 -18.54 -2.63
N PRO A 74 -5.54 -18.27 -1.33
CA PRO A 74 -6.79 -18.68 -0.70
C PRO A 74 -7.98 -17.97 -1.35
N ALA A 75 -9.21 -18.40 -1.06
CA ALA A 75 -10.40 -17.67 -1.50
C ALA A 75 -10.46 -16.28 -0.83
N PHE A 76 -10.86 -15.26 -1.60
CA PHE A 76 -10.92 -13.88 -1.11
C PHE A 76 -12.03 -13.08 -1.79
N CYS A 77 -12.52 -12.05 -1.12
CA CYS A 77 -13.34 -11.02 -1.73
C CYS A 77 -12.43 -9.96 -2.34
N ARG A 78 -12.56 -9.73 -3.65
CA ARG A 78 -11.83 -8.69 -4.37
C ARG A 78 -12.73 -7.48 -4.57
N VAL A 79 -12.32 -6.33 -4.07
CA VAL A 79 -13.05 -5.07 -4.19
C VAL A 79 -12.19 -4.04 -4.91
N ILE A 80 -12.74 -3.42 -5.95
CA ILE A 80 -12.15 -2.26 -6.61
C ILE A 80 -13.07 -1.07 -6.37
N ALA A 81 -12.50 0.03 -5.90
CA ALA A 81 -13.19 1.28 -5.65
C ALA A 81 -12.47 2.45 -6.30
N ARG A 82 -13.21 3.53 -6.58
CA ARG A 82 -12.65 4.83 -6.98
C ARG A 82 -13.14 5.91 -6.03
N VAL A 83 -12.20 6.70 -5.52
CA VAL A 83 -12.46 7.80 -4.58
C VAL A 83 -12.14 9.13 -5.26
N ARG A 84 -13.12 10.04 -5.29
CA ARG A 84 -13.04 11.33 -6.00
C ARG A 84 -13.41 12.46 -5.05
N SER A 85 -12.46 12.90 -4.22
CA SER A 85 -12.70 13.91 -3.19
C SER A 85 -12.76 15.35 -3.72
N ASP A 86 -12.27 15.58 -4.94
CA ASP A 86 -12.15 16.90 -5.56
C ASP A 86 -12.12 16.79 -7.09
N ALA A 87 -12.30 17.91 -7.78
CA ALA A 87 -12.08 17.98 -9.23
C ALA A 87 -10.65 17.51 -9.59
N ASP A 88 -10.52 16.75 -10.68
CA ASP A 88 -9.26 16.16 -11.17
C ASP A 88 -8.62 15.09 -10.24
N SER A 89 -9.29 14.73 -9.15
CA SER A 89 -8.93 13.59 -8.29
C SER A 89 -9.67 12.32 -8.73
N ASP A 90 -8.94 11.22 -8.92
CA ASP A 90 -9.55 9.90 -9.17
C ASP A 90 -8.67 8.75 -8.65
N ILE A 91 -8.67 8.56 -7.33
CA ILE A 91 -7.84 7.58 -6.63
C ILE A 91 -8.50 6.20 -6.74
N GLY A 92 -7.85 5.28 -7.45
CA GLY A 92 -8.19 3.87 -7.45
C GLY A 92 -7.71 3.18 -6.17
N VAL A 93 -8.55 2.32 -5.62
CA VAL A 93 -8.26 1.48 -4.44
C VAL A 93 -8.65 0.04 -4.76
N GLU A 94 -7.76 -0.89 -4.47
CA GLU A 94 -8.05 -2.32 -4.55
C GLU A 94 -7.82 -2.97 -3.20
N LEU A 95 -8.75 -3.84 -2.79
CA LEU A 95 -8.76 -4.52 -1.51
C LEU A 95 -9.04 -6.01 -1.70
N TRP A 96 -8.22 -6.86 -1.09
CA TRP A 96 -8.46 -8.30 -1.02
C TRP A 96 -8.71 -8.70 0.43
N LEU A 97 -9.89 -9.28 0.68
CA LEU A 97 -10.33 -9.70 1.99
C LEU A 97 -10.36 -11.24 2.02
N PRO A 98 -9.49 -11.92 2.78
CA PRO A 98 -9.52 -13.38 2.85
C PRO A 98 -10.87 -13.87 3.39
N MET A 99 -11.51 -14.81 2.68
CA MET A 99 -12.79 -15.39 3.10
C MET A 99 -12.64 -16.42 4.21
N ASP A 100 -11.41 -16.88 4.46
CA ASP A 100 -11.10 -17.75 5.57
C ASP A 100 -9.79 -17.29 6.23
N ARG A 101 -9.65 -17.54 7.53
CA ARG A 101 -8.45 -17.25 8.34
C ARG A 101 -7.99 -15.79 8.31
N TRP A 102 -8.92 -14.82 8.30
CA TRP A 102 -8.55 -13.43 8.55
C TRP A 102 -8.00 -13.29 9.98
N THR A 103 -6.76 -12.81 10.10
CA THR A 103 -6.04 -12.68 11.38
C THR A 103 -6.50 -11.47 12.21
N GLY A 104 -7.41 -10.64 11.69
CA GLY A 104 -7.75 -9.35 12.28
C GLY A 104 -6.84 -8.20 11.81
N THR A 105 -5.94 -8.45 10.86
CA THR A 105 -4.96 -7.48 10.37
C THR A 105 -5.43 -6.80 9.09
N PHE A 106 -5.36 -5.47 9.05
CA PHE A 106 -5.37 -4.68 7.81
C PHE A 106 -3.93 -4.39 7.37
N HIS A 107 -3.64 -4.52 6.07
CA HIS A 107 -2.31 -4.33 5.50
C HIS A 107 -2.35 -3.41 4.28
N GLY A 108 -1.78 -2.21 4.41
CA GLY A 108 -1.60 -1.27 3.31
C GLY A 108 -0.27 -1.51 2.59
N ASN A 109 -0.30 -1.47 1.26
CA ASN A 109 0.88 -1.67 0.43
C ASN A 109 1.20 -0.41 -0.37
N GLY A 110 2.49 -0.02 -0.36
CA GLY A 110 2.99 1.10 -1.13
C GLY A 110 3.27 0.78 -2.60
N ASN A 111 3.56 1.82 -3.37
CA ASN A 111 3.84 1.75 -4.80
C ASN A 111 5.32 2.01 -5.14
N GLY A 112 5.66 1.99 -6.43
CA GLY A 112 6.95 2.46 -6.97
C GLY A 112 6.74 3.57 -7.99
N GLY A 113 7.76 4.42 -8.20
CA GLY A 113 7.73 5.42 -9.27
C GLY A 113 6.56 6.41 -9.16
N PHE A 114 5.92 6.73 -10.29
CA PHE A 114 4.66 7.50 -10.32
C PHE A 114 3.39 6.63 -10.14
N ALA A 115 3.55 5.35 -9.78
CA ALA A 115 2.47 4.39 -9.57
C ALA A 115 1.56 4.22 -10.81
N GLY A 116 0.27 4.54 -10.70
CA GLY A 116 -0.70 4.56 -11.80
C GLY A 116 -1.31 3.22 -12.19
N SER A 117 -0.95 2.13 -11.48
CA SER A 117 -1.53 0.81 -11.70
C SER A 117 -1.76 0.07 -10.39
N LEU A 118 -2.99 -0.43 -10.18
CA LEU A 118 -3.34 -1.31 -9.06
C LEU A 118 -2.58 -2.65 -9.15
N ALA A 119 -2.40 -3.15 -10.38
CA ALA A 119 -1.71 -4.41 -10.65
C ALA A 119 -0.26 -4.44 -10.15
N ALA A 120 0.40 -3.28 -10.04
CA ALA A 120 1.74 -3.19 -9.48
C ALA A 120 1.81 -3.61 -7.99
N GLY A 121 0.69 -3.57 -7.27
CA GLY A 121 0.58 -4.01 -5.88
C GLY A 121 0.26 -5.49 -5.69
N HIS A 122 -0.08 -6.22 -6.75
CA HIS A 122 -0.59 -7.59 -6.61
C HIS A 122 0.39 -8.54 -5.91
N ALA A 123 1.70 -8.41 -6.15
CA ALA A 123 2.70 -9.27 -5.53
C ALA A 123 2.78 -9.11 -4.00
N SER A 124 2.72 -7.87 -3.51
CA SER A 124 2.73 -7.58 -2.06
C SER A 124 1.38 -7.93 -1.42
N MET A 125 0.27 -7.64 -2.11
CA MET A 125 -1.06 -8.05 -1.68
C MET A 125 -1.18 -9.57 -1.57
N ALA A 126 -0.68 -10.33 -2.55
CA ALA A 126 -0.66 -11.79 -2.51
C ALA A 126 0.07 -12.33 -1.27
N THR A 127 1.19 -11.70 -0.90
CA THR A 127 1.93 -12.05 0.32
C THR A 127 1.11 -11.78 1.58
N GLY A 128 0.47 -10.60 1.69
CA GLY A 128 -0.41 -10.28 2.82
C GLY A 128 -1.61 -11.23 2.91
N LEU A 129 -2.25 -11.53 1.78
CA LEU A 129 -3.41 -12.42 1.70
C LEU A 129 -3.08 -13.84 2.16
N ARG A 130 -1.91 -14.38 1.80
CA ARG A 130 -1.43 -15.70 2.28
C ARG A 130 -1.24 -15.74 3.80
N ASN A 131 -0.89 -14.61 4.41
CA ASN A 131 -0.78 -14.47 5.86
C ASN A 131 -2.14 -14.17 6.54
N GLY A 132 -3.24 -14.21 5.80
CA GLY A 132 -4.57 -13.94 6.33
C GLY A 132 -4.80 -12.46 6.64
N PHE A 133 -4.13 -11.55 5.93
CA PHE A 133 -4.36 -10.11 6.06
C PHE A 133 -5.41 -9.62 5.07
N ALA A 134 -6.24 -8.65 5.50
CA ALA A 134 -7.02 -7.82 4.61
C ALA A 134 -6.07 -6.82 3.97
N THR A 135 -5.77 -6.97 2.68
CA THR A 135 -4.67 -6.27 2.03
C THR A 135 -5.17 -5.25 1.02
N ALA A 136 -4.55 -4.06 0.96
CA ALA A 136 -4.95 -2.97 0.09
C ALA A 136 -3.79 -2.38 -0.72
N VAL A 137 -4.08 -1.85 -1.91
CA VAL A 137 -3.19 -0.98 -2.69
C VAL A 137 -4.00 0.13 -3.37
N THR A 138 -3.32 1.18 -3.81
CA THR A 138 -3.88 2.27 -4.60
C THR A 138 -3.09 2.52 -5.88
N ASP A 139 -3.74 3.01 -6.93
CA ASP A 139 -3.06 3.56 -8.12
C ASP A 139 -2.55 4.98 -7.89
N THR A 140 -2.75 5.53 -6.68
CA THR A 140 -2.39 6.88 -6.22
C THR A 140 -3.08 8.05 -6.93
N GLY A 141 -4.09 7.77 -7.75
CA GLY A 141 -4.79 8.79 -8.55
C GLY A 141 -4.04 9.20 -9.82
N THR A 142 -2.98 8.48 -10.19
CA THR A 142 -2.08 8.87 -11.28
C THR A 142 -2.29 8.11 -12.57
N SER A 143 -3.19 7.11 -12.62
CA SER A 143 -3.53 6.42 -13.88
C SER A 143 -3.87 7.41 -14.99
N PRO A 144 -3.32 7.26 -16.21
CA PRO A 144 -2.58 6.10 -16.73
C PRO A 144 -1.05 6.20 -16.61
N ALA A 145 -0.49 6.97 -15.68
CA ALA A 145 0.96 7.01 -15.43
C ALA A 145 1.52 5.61 -15.12
N THR A 146 2.84 5.47 -15.27
CA THR A 146 3.55 4.23 -14.95
C THR A 146 4.61 4.48 -13.88
N MET A 147 5.34 3.44 -13.47
CA MET A 147 6.45 3.64 -12.54
C MET A 147 7.54 4.57 -13.11
N LEU A 148 7.72 4.61 -14.43
CA LEU A 148 8.81 5.35 -15.08
C LEU A 148 8.34 6.52 -15.92
N ASP A 149 7.03 6.67 -16.12
CA ASP A 149 6.42 7.74 -16.91
C ASP A 149 5.39 8.49 -16.08
N GLY A 150 5.66 9.77 -15.83
CA GLY A 150 4.82 10.69 -15.09
C GLY A 150 4.18 11.78 -15.96
N ASP A 151 4.30 11.71 -17.29
CA ASP A 151 3.73 12.70 -18.21
C ASP A 151 2.22 12.93 -18.01
N PRO A 152 1.41 11.90 -17.68
CA PRO A 152 -0.01 12.10 -17.38
C PRO A 152 -0.31 13.01 -16.17
N LEU A 153 0.69 13.39 -15.37
CA LEU A 153 0.54 14.33 -14.26
C LEU A 153 0.85 15.78 -14.66
N ILE A 154 1.36 16.04 -15.88
CA ILE A 154 1.66 17.40 -16.36
C ILE A 154 0.37 18.21 -16.45
N GLY A 155 0.35 19.40 -15.82
CA GLY A 155 -0.85 20.25 -15.79
C GLY A 155 -1.93 19.80 -14.79
N HIS A 156 -1.70 18.72 -14.03
CA HIS A 156 -2.65 18.15 -13.08
C HIS A 156 -2.17 18.27 -11.62
N PRO A 157 -2.16 19.49 -11.03
CA PRO A 157 -1.63 19.71 -9.67
C PRO A 157 -2.39 18.92 -8.60
N ARG A 158 -3.66 18.58 -8.84
CA ARG A 158 -4.43 17.75 -7.91
C ARG A 158 -3.88 16.32 -7.85
N LYS A 159 -3.55 15.71 -8.99
CA LYS A 159 -2.96 14.37 -9.04
C LYS A 159 -1.61 14.30 -8.31
N TRP A 160 -0.79 15.35 -8.40
CA TRP A 160 0.44 15.46 -7.62
C TRP A 160 0.19 15.48 -6.11
N LYS A 161 -0.88 16.15 -5.66
CA LYS A 161 -1.27 16.18 -4.24
C LYS A 161 -1.78 14.81 -3.77
N ASP A 162 -2.56 14.13 -4.61
CA ASP A 162 -3.04 12.78 -4.32
C ASP A 162 -1.87 11.82 -4.16
N TRP A 163 -1.01 11.74 -5.17
CA TRP A 163 0.17 10.87 -5.15
C TRP A 163 1.18 11.21 -4.06
N GLY A 164 1.45 12.50 -3.85
CA GLY A 164 2.47 12.95 -2.93
C GLY A 164 2.06 12.81 -1.46
N ARG A 165 0.74 12.77 -1.16
CA ARG A 165 0.26 12.77 0.22
C ARG A 165 -1.04 12.03 0.51
N LEU A 166 -2.09 12.17 -0.30
CA LEU A 166 -3.45 11.82 0.14
C LEU A 166 -3.84 10.38 -0.16
N SER A 167 -3.33 9.79 -1.23
CA SER A 167 -3.88 8.54 -1.75
C SER A 167 -3.71 7.35 -0.82
N THR A 168 -2.58 7.28 -0.10
CA THR A 168 -2.33 6.19 0.85
C THR A 168 -3.31 6.25 2.01
N HIS A 169 -3.46 7.41 2.66
CA HIS A 169 -4.51 7.64 3.66
C HIS A 169 -5.92 7.32 3.16
N VAL A 170 -6.28 7.78 1.95
CA VAL A 170 -7.60 7.52 1.34
C VAL A 170 -7.83 6.03 1.13
N MET A 171 -6.82 5.30 0.65
CA MET A 171 -6.84 3.84 0.54
C MET A 171 -6.97 3.19 1.92
N THR A 172 -6.24 3.66 2.93
CA THR A 172 -6.29 3.15 4.30
C THR A 172 -7.70 3.25 4.89
N VAL A 173 -8.30 4.45 4.85
CA VAL A 173 -9.62 4.73 5.43
C VAL A 173 -10.71 3.94 4.69
N THR A 174 -10.68 3.96 3.35
CA THR A 174 -11.63 3.20 2.53
C THR A 174 -11.51 1.70 2.76
N GLY A 175 -10.27 1.19 2.76
CA GLY A 175 -9.97 -0.22 2.98
C GLY A 175 -10.40 -0.71 4.36
N LYS A 176 -10.15 0.06 5.42
CA LYS A 176 -10.61 -0.26 6.78
C LYS A 176 -12.13 -0.25 6.90
N ALA A 177 -12.82 0.69 6.23
CA ALA A 177 -14.27 0.74 6.22
C ALA A 177 -14.88 -0.50 5.54
N LEU A 178 -14.35 -0.88 4.37
CA LEU A 178 -14.75 -2.10 3.65
C LEU A 178 -14.44 -3.37 4.45
N THR A 179 -13.27 -3.43 5.09
CA THR A 179 -12.87 -4.53 5.98
C THR A 179 -13.88 -4.69 7.12
N ASN A 180 -14.25 -3.60 7.78
CA ASN A 180 -15.24 -3.61 8.85
C ASN A 180 -16.63 -4.03 8.35
N ALA A 181 -17.05 -3.56 7.17
CA ALA A 181 -18.32 -3.94 6.58
C ALA A 181 -18.38 -5.44 6.24
N PHE A 182 -17.28 -6.03 5.78
CA PHE A 182 -17.22 -7.43 5.38
C PHE A 182 -17.17 -8.39 6.58
N TYR A 183 -16.34 -8.09 7.59
CA TYR A 183 -16.13 -8.97 8.76
C TYR A 183 -17.03 -8.63 9.96
N GLY A 184 -17.80 -7.53 9.90
CA GLY A 184 -18.64 -7.05 11.01
C GLY A 184 -17.86 -6.52 12.21
N ARG A 185 -16.54 -6.36 12.10
CA ARG A 185 -15.66 -5.83 13.15
C ARG A 185 -14.44 -5.13 12.55
N LYS A 186 -13.91 -4.15 13.29
CA LYS A 186 -12.69 -3.43 12.92
C LYS A 186 -11.47 -4.36 12.98
N ALA A 187 -10.47 -4.07 12.15
CA ALA A 187 -9.16 -4.68 12.28
C ALA A 187 -8.58 -4.37 13.67
N SER A 188 -8.00 -5.37 14.33
CA SER A 188 -7.32 -5.21 15.63
C SER A 188 -5.90 -4.67 15.48
N LYS A 189 -5.30 -4.85 14.30
CA LYS A 189 -4.00 -4.30 13.91
C LYS A 189 -4.02 -3.78 12.48
N SER A 190 -3.23 -2.75 12.23
CA SER A 190 -3.05 -2.12 10.91
C SER A 190 -1.55 -1.96 10.65
N TYR A 191 -1.04 -2.57 9.59
CA TYR A 191 0.37 -2.43 9.19
C TYR A 191 0.50 -1.86 7.78
N TYR A 192 1.58 -1.14 7.53
CA TYR A 192 1.94 -0.65 6.20
C TYR A 192 3.30 -1.21 5.77
N THR A 193 3.46 -1.49 4.48
CA THR A 193 4.76 -1.85 3.89
C THR A 193 4.95 -1.18 2.54
N GLY A 194 6.09 -0.53 2.34
CA GLY A 194 6.43 0.08 1.05
C GLY A 194 7.93 0.28 0.84
N CYS A 195 8.35 0.30 -0.42
CA CYS A 195 9.74 0.56 -0.82
C CYS A 195 9.79 1.66 -1.88
N SER A 196 10.88 2.43 -1.98
CA SER A 196 11.00 3.54 -2.95
C SER A 196 9.92 4.61 -2.72
N THR A 197 9.07 4.90 -3.72
CA THR A 197 7.87 5.75 -3.56
C THR A 197 6.99 5.25 -2.40
N GLY A 198 6.88 3.93 -2.21
CA GLY A 198 6.18 3.31 -1.09
C GLY A 198 6.82 3.61 0.25
N GLY A 199 8.15 3.79 0.30
CA GLY A 199 8.84 4.25 1.48
C GLY A 199 8.51 5.70 1.82
N GLN A 200 8.42 6.58 0.81
CA GLN A 200 7.92 7.95 1.00
C GLN A 200 6.49 7.94 1.53
N GLN A 201 5.59 7.18 0.89
CA GLN A 201 4.20 7.05 1.30
C GLN A 201 4.10 6.62 2.77
N GLY A 202 4.87 5.63 3.21
CA GLY A 202 4.87 5.20 4.62
C GLY A 202 5.36 6.29 5.58
N LEU A 203 6.40 7.06 5.22
CA LEU A 203 6.86 8.18 6.04
C LEU A 203 5.82 9.33 6.07
N ILE A 204 5.10 9.56 4.98
CA ILE A 204 3.99 10.51 4.92
C ILE A 204 2.84 10.07 5.84
N GLU A 205 2.47 8.78 5.83
CA GLU A 205 1.48 8.25 6.76
C GLU A 205 1.92 8.46 8.21
N ALA A 206 3.18 8.13 8.54
CA ALA A 206 3.72 8.36 9.87
C ALA A 206 3.66 9.83 10.31
N LEU A 207 3.96 10.76 9.39
CA LEU A 207 4.06 12.19 9.69
C LEU A 207 2.69 12.90 9.74
N TYR A 208 1.78 12.55 8.83
CA TYR A 208 0.54 13.29 8.63
C TYR A 208 -0.72 12.54 9.05
N TYR A 209 -0.66 11.21 9.10
CA TYR A 209 -1.80 10.33 9.45
C TYR A 209 -1.37 9.28 10.48
N PRO A 210 -0.84 9.69 11.65
CA PRO A 210 -0.23 8.76 12.61
C PRO A 210 -1.19 7.72 13.19
N ALA A 211 -2.51 7.88 13.00
CA ALA A 211 -3.52 6.91 13.44
C ALA A 211 -3.81 5.82 12.38
N ASP A 212 -3.21 5.88 11.20
CA ASP A 212 -3.52 4.97 10.11
C ASP A 212 -2.87 3.60 10.27
N TYR A 213 -1.74 3.50 10.98
CA TYR A 213 -1.02 2.24 11.14
C TYR A 213 -0.41 2.10 12.53
N ASP A 214 -0.50 0.90 13.10
CA ASP A 214 0.20 0.50 14.33
C ASP A 214 1.69 0.23 14.07
N GLY A 215 2.06 -0.08 12.83
CA GLY A 215 3.45 -0.29 12.42
C GLY A 215 3.65 -0.03 10.93
N ILE A 216 4.78 0.59 10.60
CA ILE A 216 5.13 1.03 9.26
C ILE A 216 6.53 0.50 8.92
N LEU A 217 6.62 -0.36 7.89
CA LEU A 217 7.88 -0.87 7.36
C LEU A 217 8.20 -0.16 6.04
N VAL A 218 9.29 0.62 6.01
CA VAL A 218 9.71 1.37 4.82
C VAL A 218 11.12 0.99 4.38
N GLY A 219 11.28 0.70 3.09
CA GLY A 219 12.57 0.44 2.43
C GLY A 219 12.93 1.54 1.44
N ALA A 220 14.23 1.86 1.31
CA ALA A 220 14.76 2.85 0.36
C ALA A 220 13.84 4.08 0.14
N PRO A 221 13.40 4.78 1.22
CA PRO A 221 12.37 5.79 1.10
C PRO A 221 12.84 7.00 0.29
N VAL A 222 12.00 7.48 -0.63
CA VAL A 222 12.25 8.72 -1.37
C VAL A 222 11.92 9.93 -0.46
N ILE A 223 12.88 10.36 0.35
CA ILE A 223 12.69 11.43 1.35
C ILE A 223 12.78 12.85 0.78
N ASN A 224 13.51 13.05 -0.33
CA ASN A 224 13.65 14.34 -1.00
C ASN A 224 13.48 14.15 -2.51
N ARG A 225 12.25 14.35 -2.97
CA ARG A 225 11.87 14.04 -4.35
C ARG A 225 12.39 15.05 -5.37
N THR A 226 12.38 16.34 -5.04
CA THR A 226 12.92 17.39 -5.91
C THR A 226 14.40 17.17 -6.16
N TRP A 227 15.17 16.92 -5.09
CA TRP A 227 16.59 16.63 -5.23
C TRP A 227 16.84 15.32 -5.99
N GLY A 228 16.09 14.26 -5.69
CA GLY A 228 16.23 12.96 -6.36
C GLY A 228 16.00 13.05 -7.86
N HIS A 229 14.95 13.75 -8.31
CA HIS A 229 14.69 13.94 -9.75
C HIS A 229 15.78 14.82 -10.40
N ALA A 230 16.25 15.87 -9.72
CA ALA A 230 17.35 16.70 -10.21
C ALA A 230 18.66 15.90 -10.35
N ALA A 231 18.96 15.01 -9.42
CA ALA A 231 20.13 14.15 -9.46
C ALA A 231 20.09 13.17 -10.65
N VAL A 232 18.93 12.63 -11.00
CA VAL A 232 18.77 11.78 -12.20
C VAL A 232 19.11 12.56 -13.48
N LEU A 233 18.57 13.78 -13.62
CA LEU A 233 18.87 14.64 -14.76
C LEU A 233 20.36 15.04 -14.81
N TRP A 234 20.95 15.34 -13.66
CA TRP A 234 22.36 15.65 -13.54
C TRP A 234 23.24 14.48 -14.00
N ASN A 235 22.97 13.27 -13.52
CA ASN A 235 23.73 12.07 -13.90
C ASN A 235 23.64 11.78 -15.40
N TYR A 236 22.44 11.93 -15.99
CA TYR A 236 22.26 11.79 -17.42
C TYR A 236 23.07 12.83 -18.20
N ALA A 237 22.99 14.10 -17.80
CA ALA A 237 23.75 15.17 -18.44
C ALA A 237 25.26 14.99 -18.29
N ALA A 238 25.75 14.51 -17.13
CA ALA A 238 27.15 14.23 -16.89
C ALA A 238 27.67 13.12 -17.81
N ALA A 239 26.94 12.00 -17.93
CA ALA A 239 27.33 10.87 -18.78
C ALA A 239 27.29 11.18 -20.28
N HIS A 240 26.63 12.28 -20.69
CA HIS A 240 26.50 12.70 -22.09
C HIS A 240 27.10 14.08 -22.36
N ARG A 241 27.95 14.59 -21.46
CA ARG A 241 28.49 15.95 -21.54
C ARG A 241 29.44 16.12 -22.72
N THR A 242 30.34 15.15 -22.93
CA THR A 242 31.23 15.08 -24.10
C THR A 242 31.15 13.70 -24.74
N PRO A 243 31.44 13.57 -26.05
CA PRO A 243 31.56 12.26 -26.69
C PRO A 243 32.62 11.41 -25.97
N GLY A 244 32.23 10.28 -25.41
CA GLY A 244 33.12 9.36 -24.69
C GLY A 244 33.02 9.39 -23.16
N SER A 245 32.24 10.30 -22.55
CA SER A 245 32.02 10.31 -21.08
C SER A 245 31.15 9.14 -20.57
N LEU A 246 30.40 8.47 -21.45
CA LEU A 246 29.56 7.35 -21.05
C LEU A 246 30.44 6.11 -20.83
N LEU A 247 30.51 5.68 -19.57
CA LEU A 247 31.25 4.48 -19.19
C LEU A 247 30.67 3.22 -19.85
N SER A 248 31.56 2.39 -20.40
CA SER A 248 31.19 1.04 -20.86
C SER A 248 30.87 0.12 -19.67
N ASP A 249 30.13 -0.96 -19.92
CA ASP A 249 29.89 -2.00 -18.91
C ASP A 249 31.19 -2.56 -18.31
N ALA A 250 32.24 -2.66 -19.12
CA ALA A 250 33.54 -3.15 -18.67
C ALA A 250 34.21 -2.18 -17.69
N LYS A 251 34.15 -0.87 -17.97
CA LYS A 251 34.68 0.17 -17.08
C LYS A 251 33.85 0.33 -15.80
N LEU A 252 32.52 0.18 -15.88
CA LEU A 252 31.66 0.12 -14.69
C LEU A 252 32.02 -1.08 -13.79
N LYS A 253 32.26 -2.25 -14.38
CA LYS A 253 32.72 -3.45 -13.65
C LYS A 253 34.10 -3.24 -13.04
N LEU A 254 35.03 -2.62 -13.76
CA LEU A 254 36.35 -2.25 -13.24
C LEU A 254 36.20 -1.35 -12.00
N LEU A 255 35.46 -0.24 -12.11
CA LEU A 255 35.17 0.67 -11.01
C LEU A 255 34.60 -0.05 -9.79
N ASN A 256 33.55 -0.85 -9.97
CA ASN A 256 32.92 -1.61 -8.90
C ASN A 256 33.91 -2.57 -8.22
N SER A 257 34.68 -3.33 -9.00
CA SER A 257 35.66 -4.27 -8.47
C SER A 257 36.77 -3.59 -7.67
N LYS A 258 37.24 -2.43 -8.14
CA LYS A 258 38.31 -1.66 -7.49
C LYS A 258 37.82 -0.97 -6.22
N ALA A 259 36.58 -0.47 -6.23
CA ALA A 259 35.94 0.05 -5.02
C ALA A 259 35.78 -1.04 -3.95
N ILE A 260 35.29 -2.23 -4.31
CA ILE A 260 35.17 -3.37 -3.38
C ILE A 260 36.55 -3.79 -2.86
N ALA A 261 37.55 -3.92 -3.73
CA ALA A 261 38.90 -4.31 -3.31
C ALA A 261 39.53 -3.29 -2.36
N ALA A 262 39.33 -1.99 -2.61
CA ALA A 262 39.85 -0.92 -1.76
C ALA A 262 39.12 -0.82 -0.42
N CYS A 263 37.79 -1.00 -0.42
CA CYS A 263 36.95 -0.62 0.71
C CYS A 263 36.30 -1.79 1.46
N GLY A 264 36.11 -2.96 0.86
CA GLY A 264 35.31 -4.07 1.41
C GLY A 264 35.70 -4.41 2.85
N ARG A 265 36.97 -4.80 3.07
CA ARG A 265 37.48 -5.12 4.41
C ARG A 265 37.53 -3.91 5.35
N LEU A 266 37.89 -2.74 4.83
CA LEU A 266 37.99 -1.51 5.65
C LEU A 266 36.62 -1.04 6.15
N SER A 267 35.56 -1.37 5.41
CA SER A 267 34.18 -1.06 5.74
C SER A 267 33.53 -2.05 6.72
N GLY A 268 34.31 -2.96 7.30
CA GLY A 268 33.82 -3.98 8.23
C GLY A 268 33.38 -5.30 7.58
N GLY A 269 33.58 -5.46 6.27
CA GLY A 269 33.33 -6.71 5.55
C GLY A 269 34.46 -7.74 5.70
N LEU A 270 34.18 -8.98 5.31
CA LEU A 270 35.17 -10.05 5.16
C LEU A 270 35.95 -9.88 3.86
N ALA A 271 37.15 -10.48 3.79
CA ALA A 271 37.99 -10.41 2.59
C ALA A 271 37.32 -11.03 1.34
N SER A 272 36.38 -11.95 1.53
CA SER A 272 35.63 -12.62 0.46
C SER A 272 34.32 -11.92 0.09
N ASP A 273 33.94 -10.85 0.79
CA ASP A 273 32.64 -10.22 0.57
C ASP A 273 32.62 -9.49 -0.78
N PRO A 274 31.63 -9.76 -1.65
CA PRO A 274 31.51 -9.10 -2.95
C PRO A 274 30.83 -7.72 -2.83
N PHE A 275 30.89 -7.07 -1.67
CA PHE A 275 30.21 -5.82 -1.37
C PHE A 275 30.97 -4.98 -0.34
N ILE A 276 30.56 -3.72 -0.21
CA ILE A 276 31.06 -2.78 0.80
C ILE A 276 30.00 -2.69 1.90
N ALA A 277 30.35 -3.06 3.13
CA ALA A 277 29.41 -3.15 4.24
C ALA A 277 29.02 -1.75 4.78
N ASP A 278 30.01 -0.86 4.90
CA ASP A 278 29.81 0.57 5.17
C ASP A 278 30.35 1.43 4.01
N PRO A 279 29.50 1.80 3.03
CA PRO A 279 29.92 2.63 1.91
C PRO A 279 30.35 4.04 2.31
N LEU A 280 29.94 4.57 3.47
CA LEU A 280 30.34 5.91 3.92
C LEU A 280 31.79 5.94 4.44
N SER A 281 32.36 4.79 4.78
CA SER A 281 33.78 4.67 5.13
C SER A 281 34.70 4.60 3.90
N CYS A 282 34.16 4.29 2.72
CA CYS A 282 34.96 4.11 1.51
C CYS A 282 35.56 5.44 1.04
N ARG A 283 36.87 5.44 0.75
CA ARG A 283 37.62 6.59 0.23
C ARG A 283 38.32 6.25 -1.09
N PHE A 284 37.80 5.25 -1.82
CA PHE A 284 38.32 4.89 -3.13
C PHE A 284 38.21 6.09 -4.08
N ASP A 285 39.35 6.50 -4.64
CA ASP A 285 39.45 7.54 -5.65
C ASP A 285 39.58 6.89 -7.05
N PRO A 286 38.60 7.05 -7.94
CA PRO A 286 38.66 6.59 -9.32
C PRO A 286 39.88 7.08 -10.11
N GLY A 287 40.48 8.21 -9.72
CA GLY A 287 41.70 8.75 -10.35
C GLY A 287 42.89 7.78 -10.33
N ALA A 288 42.89 6.79 -9.43
CA ALA A 288 43.88 5.72 -9.44
C ALA A 288 43.82 4.81 -10.69
N LEU A 289 42.76 4.93 -11.51
CA LEU A 289 42.54 4.16 -12.73
C LEU A 289 42.83 4.94 -14.01
N THR A 290 43.41 6.14 -13.95
CA THR A 290 43.68 6.95 -15.15
C THR A 290 44.58 6.22 -16.16
N CYS A 291 44.17 6.21 -17.43
CA CYS A 291 44.94 5.62 -18.53
C CYS A 291 46.30 6.31 -18.70
N GLN A 292 47.38 5.53 -18.73
CA GLN A 292 48.76 6.01 -18.96
C GLN A 292 49.18 5.98 -20.45
N GLY A 293 48.23 5.69 -21.33
CA GLY A 293 48.46 5.49 -22.76
C GLY A 293 47.12 5.29 -23.47
N THR A 294 47.07 4.38 -24.44
CA THR A 294 45.84 4.05 -25.16
C THR A 294 44.73 3.64 -24.19
N SER A 295 43.53 4.21 -24.38
CA SER A 295 42.33 3.83 -23.63
C SER A 295 42.02 2.35 -23.82
N THR A 296 41.75 1.66 -22.71
CA THR A 296 41.32 0.25 -22.66
C THR A 296 40.23 0.09 -21.62
N ASP A 297 39.60 -1.09 -21.55
CA ASP A 297 38.63 -1.43 -20.50
C ASP A 297 39.24 -1.57 -19.09
N GLN A 298 40.57 -1.39 -18.95
CA GLN A 298 41.29 -1.51 -17.68
C GLN A 298 41.69 -0.15 -17.08
N CYS A 299 41.25 0.96 -17.67
CA CYS A 299 41.53 2.31 -17.19
C CYS A 299 40.42 3.30 -17.57
N LEU A 300 40.45 4.49 -16.97
CA LEU A 300 39.54 5.60 -17.22
C LEU A 300 40.28 6.72 -17.94
N THR A 301 39.66 7.28 -18.97
CA THR A 301 40.13 8.52 -19.61
C THR A 301 39.82 9.73 -18.72
N PRO A 302 40.40 10.91 -18.96
CA PRO A 302 40.09 12.10 -18.16
C PRO A 302 38.61 12.54 -18.16
N ASP A 303 37.86 12.20 -19.21
CA ASP A 303 36.43 12.54 -19.38
C ASP A 303 35.48 11.50 -18.76
N GLU A 304 36.02 10.39 -18.24
CA GLU A 304 35.32 9.24 -17.63
C GLU A 304 35.52 9.18 -16.11
#